data_AF-A0A7J4FX28-F1
#
_entry.id   AF-A0A7J4FX28-F1
#
_cell.length_a   1.000
_cell.length_b   1.000
_cell.length_c   1.000
_cell.angle_alpha   90.00
_cell.angle_beta   90.00
_cell.angle_gamma   90.00
#
_symmetry.space_group_name_H-M   'P 1'
#
loop_
_entity.id
_entity.type
_entity.pdbx_description
1 polymer ?
#
loop_
_entity_poly.entity_id
_entity_poly.type
_entity_poly.pdbx_seq_one_letter_code
_entity_poly.pdbx_strand_id
1 'polypeptide(L)'
;MKKVGGYSGLLGLCLPTHPDYGKDKFNPDIVPPRLVANIRSGYAKFYDWTEDERKIKKWIEEAFKGRIDKADLIDNSLPQFKYNRCE
;
A
#
# COMPACT_ATOMS: atom_id res chain seq x y z
N MET A 1 -15.80 -12.68 3.54
CA MET A 1 -17.01 -11.87 3.23
C MET A 1 -16.66 -10.90 2.12
N LYS A 2 -17.27 -11.02 0.93
CA LYS A 2 -16.93 -10.21 -0.25
C LYS A 2 -17.56 -8.82 -0.12
N LYS A 3 -16.79 -7.76 -0.33
CA LYS A 3 -17.27 -6.37 -0.21
C LYS A 3 -18.31 -6.05 -1.29
N VAL A 4 -19.37 -5.34 -0.92
CA VAL A 4 -20.38 -4.82 -1.87
C VAL A 4 -19.74 -3.63 -2.60
N GLY A 5 -19.56 -3.72 -3.92
CA GLY A 5 -18.88 -2.69 -4.74
C GLY A 5 -17.44 -3.01 -5.18
N GLY A 6 -16.90 -4.19 -4.82
CA GLY A 6 -15.55 -4.60 -5.19
C GLY A 6 -14.46 -4.04 -4.27
N TYR A 7 -13.20 -4.29 -4.63
CA TYR A 7 -12.03 -3.81 -3.90
C TYR A 7 -11.36 -2.67 -4.66
N SER A 8 -10.70 -1.77 -3.94
CA SER A 8 -9.89 -0.68 -4.52
C SER A 8 -8.44 -1.12 -4.67
N GLY A 9 -7.74 -0.66 -5.70
CA GLY A 9 -6.29 -0.88 -5.79
C GLY A 9 -5.56 -0.16 -4.65
N LEU A 10 -4.47 -0.76 -4.16
CA LEU A 10 -3.64 -0.21 -3.09
C LEU A 10 -2.16 -0.24 -3.48
N LEU A 11 -1.48 0.88 -3.28
CA LEU A 11 -0.03 1.00 -3.38
C LEU A 11 0.49 2.01 -2.34
N GLY A 12 1.74 1.88 -1.95
CA GLY A 12 2.44 2.85 -1.11
C GLY A 12 3.52 3.61 -1.88
N LEU A 13 3.63 4.91 -1.62
CA LEU A 13 4.69 5.78 -2.15
C LEU A 13 5.54 6.30 -0.98
N CYS A 14 6.82 6.01 -1.01
CA CYS A 14 7.83 6.56 -0.10
C CYS A 14 8.27 7.92 -0.64
N LEU A 15 8.00 9.00 0.08
CA LEU A 15 8.39 10.34 -0.35
C LEU A 15 9.88 10.61 -0.06
N PRO A 16 10.56 11.53 -0.78
CA PRO A 16 11.98 11.81 -0.59
C PRO A 16 12.37 12.23 0.84
N THR A 17 11.42 12.80 1.60
CA THR A 17 11.63 13.22 2.99
C THR A 17 11.45 12.08 4.00
N HIS A 18 11.02 10.90 3.56
CA HIS A 18 10.81 9.75 4.43
C HIS A 18 12.15 9.06 4.75
N PRO A 19 12.41 8.61 5.99
CA PRO A 19 13.70 8.01 6.37
C PRO A 19 14.12 6.77 5.56
N ASP A 20 13.18 6.09 4.93
CA ASP A 20 13.42 4.88 4.13
C ASP A 20 13.49 5.11 2.62
N TYR A 21 13.39 6.36 2.17
CA TYR A 21 13.51 6.66 0.74
C TYR A 21 14.88 6.21 0.21
N GLY A 22 14.89 5.46 -0.90
CA GLY A 22 16.10 4.95 -1.53
C GLY A 22 16.70 3.71 -0.86
N LYS A 23 16.01 3.11 0.13
CA LYS A 23 16.45 1.86 0.76
C LYS A 23 15.81 0.64 0.09
N ASP A 24 16.55 -0.46 0.02
CA ASP A 24 16.04 -1.74 -0.49
C ASP A 24 14.93 -2.35 0.38
N LYS A 25 14.86 -1.93 1.65
CA LYS A 25 13.89 -2.41 2.64
C LYS A 25 13.30 -1.22 3.38
N PHE A 26 11.98 -1.27 3.61
CA PHE A 26 11.29 -0.33 4.48
C PHE A 26 11.26 -0.86 5.92
N ASN A 27 11.27 0.05 6.88
CA ASN A 27 11.02 -0.23 8.28
C ASN A 27 9.50 -0.29 8.53
N PRO A 28 8.94 -1.43 8.95
CA PRO A 28 7.51 -1.58 9.21
C PRO A 28 6.96 -0.64 10.29
N ASP A 29 7.80 -0.18 11.22
CA ASP A 29 7.36 0.61 12.38
C ASP A 29 7.04 2.07 12.02
N ILE A 30 7.59 2.56 10.91
CA ILE A 30 7.35 3.93 10.40
C ILE A 30 6.44 3.96 9.16
N VAL A 31 5.88 2.81 8.77
CA VAL A 31 4.92 2.68 7.67
C VAL A 31 3.55 2.33 8.25
N PRO A 32 2.42 2.84 7.70
CA PRO A 32 1.10 2.51 8.21
C PRO A 32 0.88 0.99 8.29
N PRO A 33 0.48 0.44 9.45
CA PRO A 33 0.48 -1.02 9.67
C PRO A 33 -0.47 -1.77 8.72
N ARG A 34 -1.56 -1.14 8.29
CA ARG A 34 -2.47 -1.69 7.27
C ARG A 34 -1.82 -1.80 5.90
N LEU A 35 -0.99 -0.83 5.53
CA LEU A 35 -0.20 -0.91 4.31
C LEU A 35 0.84 -2.03 4.43
N VAL A 36 1.53 -2.14 5.56
CA VAL A 36 2.49 -3.22 5.84
C VAL A 36 1.85 -4.61 5.69
N ALA A 37 0.66 -4.81 6.27
CA ALA A 37 -0.08 -6.07 6.17
C ALA A 37 -0.36 -6.45 4.71
N ASN A 38 -0.85 -5.49 3.91
CA ASN A 38 -1.14 -5.70 2.49
C ASN A 38 0.12 -5.83 1.62
N ILE A 39 1.27 -5.26 2.02
CA ILE A 39 2.56 -5.52 1.36
C ILE A 39 3.02 -6.94 1.66
N ARG A 40 2.96 -7.38 2.92
CA ARG A 40 3.37 -8.72 3.36
C ARG A 40 2.54 -9.83 2.73
N SER A 41 1.24 -9.59 2.54
CA SER A 41 0.36 -10.53 1.86
C SER A 41 0.55 -10.56 0.33
N GLY A 42 1.28 -9.59 -0.24
CA GLY A 42 1.50 -9.47 -1.69
C GLY A 42 0.41 -8.71 -2.45
N TYR A 43 -0.60 -8.19 -1.74
CA TYR A 43 -1.69 -7.40 -2.33
C TYR A 43 -1.20 -6.03 -2.83
N ALA A 44 -0.41 -5.33 -2.01
CA ALA A 44 0.11 -4.00 -2.29
C ALA A 44 1.62 -4.03 -2.54
N LYS A 45 2.11 -2.99 -3.23
CA LYS A 45 3.54 -2.75 -3.43
C LYS A 45 3.93 -1.39 -2.86
N PHE A 46 5.22 -1.26 -2.55
CA PHE A 46 5.82 -0.06 -2.01
C PHE A 46 6.91 0.43 -2.96
N TYR A 47 6.83 1.70 -3.36
CA TYR A 47 7.74 2.30 -4.33
C TYR A 47 8.31 3.61 -3.78
N ASP A 48 9.56 3.90 -4.10
CA ASP A 48 10.08 5.25 -3.93
C ASP A 48 9.44 6.20 -4.95
N TRP A 49 9.09 7.39 -4.48
CA TRP A 49 8.60 8.48 -5.32
C TRP A 49 9.57 8.76 -6.47
N THR A 50 9.02 9.16 -7.61
CA THR A 50 9.79 9.53 -8.80
C THR A 50 9.01 10.57 -9.59
N GLU A 51 9.70 11.44 -10.33
CA GLU A 51 9.06 12.39 -11.25
C GLU A 51 8.72 11.76 -12.62
N ASP A 52 9.11 10.50 -12.83
CA ASP A 52 8.79 9.74 -14.05
C ASP A 52 7.31 9.32 -14.07
N GLU A 53 6.50 10.08 -14.79
CA GLU A 53 5.07 9.84 -14.99
C GLU A 53 4.77 8.42 -15.50
N ARG A 54 5.63 7.84 -16.34
CA ARG A 54 5.40 6.50 -16.91
C ARG A 54 5.48 5.42 -15.83
N LYS A 55 6.39 5.59 -14.87
CA LYS A 55 6.50 4.70 -13.69
C LYS A 55 5.27 4.82 -12.81
N ILE A 56 4.86 6.05 -12.47
CA ILE A 56 3.68 6.28 -11.64
C ILE A 56 2.42 5.67 -12.28
N LYS A 57 2.19 5.93 -13.57
CA LYS A 57 1.05 5.33 -14.32
C LYS A 57 1.08 3.82 -14.28
N LYS A 58 2.26 3.21 -14.50
CA LYS A 58 2.44 1.75 -14.43
C LYS A 58 2.08 1.20 -13.05
N TRP A 59 2.52 1.85 -11.97
CA TRP A 59 2.23 1.41 -10.60
C TRP A 59 0.74 1.53 -10.25
N ILE A 60 0.09 2.61 -10.68
CA ILE A 60 -1.36 2.80 -10.51
C ILE A 60 -2.12 1.71 -11.26
N GLU A 61 -1.77 1.45 -12.52
CA GLU A 61 -2.43 0.42 -13.33
C GLU A 61 -2.22 -0.98 -12.73
N GLU A 62 -1.02 -1.26 -12.20
CA GLU A 62 -0.74 -2.52 -11.52
C GLU A 62 -1.61 -2.70 -10.27
N ALA A 63 -1.68 -1.67 -9.42
CA ALA A 63 -2.54 -1.70 -8.23
C ALA A 63 -4.02 -1.82 -8.61
N PHE A 64 -4.44 -1.12 -9.67
CA PHE A 64 -5.80 -1.18 -10.20
C PHE A 64 -6.14 -2.60 -10.63
N LYS A 65 -5.32 -3.27 -11.46
CA LYS A 65 -5.55 -4.68 -11.84
C LYS A 65 -5.53 -5.62 -10.65
N GLY A 66 -4.58 -5.42 -9.73
CA GLY A 66 -4.44 -6.21 -8.50
C GLY A 66 -5.69 -6.23 -7.62
N ARG A 67 -6.58 -5.22 -7.70
CA ARG A 67 -7.84 -5.21 -6.97
C ARG A 67 -8.76 -6.39 -7.30
N ILE A 68 -8.61 -6.98 -8.48
CA ILE A 68 -9.35 -8.16 -8.94
C ILE A 68 -8.45 -9.39 -8.81
N ASP A 69 -7.26 -9.34 -9.41
CA ASP A 69 -6.38 -10.51 -9.58
C ASP A 69 -5.76 -11.03 -8.28
N LYS A 70 -5.69 -10.17 -7.26
CA LYS A 70 -5.09 -10.46 -5.95
C LYS A 70 -6.07 -10.26 -4.80
N ALA A 71 -7.38 -10.31 -5.10
CA ALA A 71 -8.42 -10.03 -4.12
C ALA A 71 -8.40 -10.97 -2.91
N ASP A 72 -7.89 -12.18 -3.07
CA ASP A 72 -7.66 -13.20 -2.05
C ASP A 72 -6.50 -12.85 -1.08
N LEU A 73 -5.60 -11.96 -1.49
CA LEU A 73 -4.44 -11.53 -0.70
C LEU A 73 -4.72 -10.30 0.17
N ILE A 74 -5.92 -9.74 0.13
CA ILE A 74 -6.26 -8.54 0.90
C ILE A 74 -6.19 -8.85 2.40
N ASP A 75 -5.32 -8.13 3.12
CA ASP A 75 -5.26 -8.21 4.58
C ASP A 75 -5.84 -6.95 5.23
N ASN A 76 -7.06 -7.09 5.73
CA ASN A 76 -7.75 -6.08 6.53
C ASN A 76 -8.04 -6.57 7.96
N SER A 77 -7.31 -7.58 8.43
CA SER A 77 -7.49 -8.17 9.76
C SER A 77 -7.23 -7.17 10.90
N LEU A 78 -6.43 -6.14 10.65
CA LEU A 78 -6.11 -5.11 11.64
C LEU A 78 -7.35 -4.29 12.04
N PRO A 79 -7.57 -4.07 13.35
CA PRO A 79 -8.68 -3.27 13.83
C PRO A 79 -8.59 -1.84 13.27
N GLN A 80 -9.75 -1.26 12.97
CA GLN A 80 -9.80 0.16 12.61
C GLN A 80 -9.49 0.98 13.85
N PHE A 81 -8.75 2.07 13.68
CA PHE A 81 -8.56 3.03 14.76
C PHE A 81 -9.93 3.62 15.11
N LYS A 82 -10.33 3.46 16.36
CA LYS A 82 -11.59 4.02 16.89
C LYS A 82 -11.49 5.54 17.08
N TYR A 83 -10.27 6.03 17.28
CA TYR A 83 -9.98 7.44 17.54
C TYR A 83 -8.80 7.88 16.67
N ASN A 84 -8.81 9.13 16.22
CA ASN A 84 -7.63 9.75 15.64
C ASN A 84 -6.53 9.79 16.70
N ARG A 85 -5.30 9.41 16.34
CA ARG A 85 -4.15 9.60 17.20
C ARG A 85 -3.73 11.07 17.06
N CYS A 86 -4.02 11.88 18.07
CA CYS A 86 -3.49 13.23 18.22
C CYS A 86 -2.30 13.16 19.16
N GLU A 87 -1.14 12.76 18.67
CA GLU A 87 0.16 12.90 19.35
C GLU A 87 1.25 13.16 18.31
#